data_AF-C9MLQ0-F1
#
_entry.id   AF-C9MLQ0-F1
#
_cell.length_a   1.000
_cell.length_b   1.000
_cell.length_c   1.000
_cell.angle_alpha   90.00
_cell.angle_beta   90.00
_cell.angle_gamma   90.00
#
_symmetry.space_group_name_H-M   'P 1'
#
loop_
_entity.id
_entity.type
_entity.pdbx_description
1 polymer ?
#
loop_
_entity_poly.entity_id
_entity_poly.type
_entity_poly.pdbx_seq_one_letter_code
_entity_poly.pdbx_strand_id
1 'polypeptide(L)'
;MKYFLLNVLLVLCGCSSYDYKVSSLPSKELSYQELPKEVRLRLSSIKPCDPSTGALLVVDSIDSLRYSLEDVATITGPWLAFIKLTDNKKGLVYRIERDVPEPFIILDGALYIPDRYNILCSDEIQRAKYVRYQLR
;
A
#
# COMPACT_ATOMS: atom_id res chain seq x y z
N MET A 1 41.73 -21.66 2.88
CA MET A 1 40.31 -21.93 3.20
C MET A 1 39.70 -20.98 4.27
N LYS A 2 40.30 -19.82 4.58
CA LYS A 2 39.73 -18.86 5.55
C LYS A 2 38.85 -17.75 4.94
N TYR A 3 39.03 -17.45 3.65
CA TYR A 3 38.33 -16.35 2.96
C TYR A 3 37.04 -16.76 2.25
N PHE A 4 36.78 -18.07 2.14
CA PHE A 4 35.59 -18.59 1.44
C PHE A 4 34.34 -18.49 2.32
N LEU A 5 34.48 -18.71 3.63
CA LEU A 5 33.39 -18.57 4.61
C LEU A 5 32.93 -17.10 4.79
N LEU A 6 33.84 -16.13 4.60
CA LEU A 6 33.51 -14.71 4.73
C LEU A 6 32.64 -14.21 3.56
N ASN A 7 32.85 -14.74 2.36
CA ASN A 7 32.07 -14.38 1.16
C ASN A 7 30.65 -14.99 1.19
N VAL A 8 30.48 -16.18 1.77
CA VAL A 8 29.16 -16.82 1.90
C VAL A 8 28.28 -16.08 2.93
N LEU A 9 28.87 -15.49 3.98
CA LEU A 9 28.12 -14.66 4.94
C LEU A 9 27.64 -13.33 4.34
N LEU A 10 28.39 -12.73 3.42
CA LEU A 10 28.03 -11.46 2.76
C LEU A 10 26.85 -11.59 1.78
N VAL A 11 26.58 -12.81 1.27
CA VAL A 11 25.46 -13.07 0.35
C VAL A 11 24.14 -13.37 1.10
N LEU A 12 24.20 -13.67 2.39
CA LEU A 12 23.03 -13.99 3.22
C LEU A 12 22.44 -12.78 3.96
N CYS A 13 23.10 -11.61 3.91
CA CYS A 13 22.52 -10.33 4.31
C CYS A 13 21.69 -9.72 3.17
N GLY A 14 20.92 -10.54 2.46
CA GLY A 14 19.78 -10.07 1.68
C GLY A 14 18.71 -9.58 2.66
N CYS A 15 18.96 -8.46 3.32
CA CYS A 15 18.01 -7.77 4.18
C CYS A 15 16.69 -7.69 3.40
N SER A 16 15.58 -8.12 4.01
CA SER A 16 14.27 -7.79 3.46
C SER A 16 14.25 -6.29 3.21
N SER A 17 14.05 -5.86 1.98
CA SER A 17 14.08 -4.44 1.59
C SER A 17 12.88 -3.65 2.13
N TYR A 18 12.18 -4.22 3.11
CA TYR A 18 10.95 -3.76 3.72
C TYR A 18 10.86 -4.29 5.16
N ASP A 19 10.22 -3.51 6.03
CA ASP A 19 10.05 -3.82 7.45
C ASP A 19 8.83 -4.72 7.68
N TYR A 20 7.76 -4.52 6.92
CA TYR A 20 6.48 -5.20 7.12
C TYR A 20 5.85 -5.65 5.80
N LYS A 21 5.21 -6.83 5.79
CA LYS A 21 4.22 -7.17 4.76
C LYS A 21 2.87 -6.64 5.20
N VAL A 22 2.16 -5.89 4.34
CA VAL A 22 0.85 -5.32 4.69
C VAL A 22 -0.15 -6.42 5.09
N SER A 23 -0.15 -7.55 4.39
CA SER A 23 -0.99 -8.72 4.70
C SER A 23 -0.75 -9.33 6.08
N SER A 24 0.36 -9.00 6.75
CA SER A 24 0.68 -9.45 8.12
C SER A 24 0.30 -8.44 9.22
N LEU A 25 -0.16 -7.24 8.86
CA LEU A 25 -0.57 -6.22 9.83
C LEU A 25 -1.96 -6.51 10.40
N PRO A 26 -2.27 -6.01 11.61
CA PRO A 26 -3.63 -6.07 12.14
C PRO A 26 -4.62 -5.45 11.16
N SER A 27 -5.63 -6.23 10.77
CA SER A 27 -6.57 -5.84 9.72
C SER A 27 -8.01 -6.03 10.12
N LYS A 28 -8.90 -5.22 9.55
CA LYS A 28 -10.35 -5.35 9.66
C LYS A 28 -11.01 -5.08 8.31
N GLU A 29 -11.93 -5.95 7.90
CA GLU A 29 -12.81 -5.69 6.76
C GLU A 29 -13.91 -4.70 7.15
N LEU A 30 -14.18 -3.74 6.28
CA LEU A 30 -15.16 -2.68 6.44
C LEU A 30 -16.02 -2.60 5.17
N SER A 31 -17.31 -2.40 5.35
CA SER A 31 -18.16 -1.88 4.27
C SER A 31 -17.86 -0.39 4.01
N TYR A 32 -18.28 0.12 2.85
CA TYR A 32 -18.15 1.54 2.55
C TYR A 32 -18.70 2.44 3.66
N GLN A 33 -19.85 2.08 4.26
CA GLN A 33 -20.50 2.90 5.30
C GLN A 33 -19.72 2.95 6.63
N GLU A 34 -18.88 1.96 6.89
CA GLU A 34 -18.03 1.89 8.08
C GLU A 34 -16.68 2.60 7.90
N LEU A 35 -16.36 3.06 6.67
CA LEU A 35 -15.19 3.89 6.44
C LEU A 35 -15.31 5.22 7.20
N PRO A 36 -14.17 5.79 7.64
CA PRO A 36 -14.13 7.14 8.17
C PRO A 36 -14.82 8.13 7.23
N LYS A 37 -15.48 9.14 7.81
CA LYS A 37 -16.24 10.12 7.04
C LYS A 37 -15.35 10.83 6.00
N GLU A 38 -14.12 11.13 6.37
CA GLU A 38 -13.11 11.80 5.57
C GLU A 38 -12.71 10.96 4.36
N VAL A 39 -12.53 9.64 4.55
CA VAL A 39 -12.27 8.69 3.46
C VAL A 39 -13.45 8.69 2.48
N ARG A 40 -14.68 8.55 2.98
CA ARG A 40 -15.89 8.56 2.14
C ARG A 40 -16.03 9.85 1.35
N LEU A 41 -15.83 10.99 2.01
CA LEU A 41 -15.88 12.31 1.36
C LEU A 41 -14.83 12.41 0.26
N ARG A 42 -13.59 12.00 0.55
CA ARG A 42 -12.51 12.02 -0.45
C ARG A 42 -12.85 11.15 -1.65
N LEU A 43 -13.27 9.90 -1.44
CA LEU A 43 -13.68 9.00 -2.51
C LEU A 43 -14.83 9.56 -3.35
N SER A 44 -15.85 10.14 -2.71
CA SER A 44 -16.99 10.74 -3.41
C SER A 44 -16.66 12.02 -4.19
N SER A 45 -15.54 12.67 -3.86
CA SER A 45 -15.10 13.90 -4.53
C SER A 45 -14.31 13.64 -5.81
N ILE A 46 -13.85 12.41 -6.02
CA ILE A 46 -13.06 12.03 -7.19
C ILE A 46 -14.00 11.88 -8.39
N LYS A 47 -13.63 12.48 -9.52
CA LYS A 47 -14.37 12.28 -10.77
C LYS A 47 -14.20 10.83 -11.23
N PRO A 48 -15.25 10.18 -11.73
CA PRO A 48 -15.14 8.82 -12.24
C PRO A 48 -14.02 8.69 -13.28
N CYS A 49 -13.18 7.67 -13.12
CA CYS A 49 -12.01 7.40 -13.98
C CYS A 49 -11.03 8.57 -14.13
N ASP A 50 -10.92 9.47 -13.15
CA ASP A 50 -9.96 10.58 -13.24
C ASP A 50 -8.51 10.05 -13.22
N PRO A 51 -7.76 10.15 -14.33
CA PRO A 51 -6.41 9.60 -14.42
C PRO A 51 -5.41 10.33 -13.51
N SER A 52 -5.77 11.53 -12.99
CA SER A 52 -4.92 12.27 -12.06
C SER A 52 -4.94 11.72 -10.63
N THR A 53 -5.85 10.80 -10.31
CA THR A 53 -6.06 10.31 -8.94
C THR A 53 -4.88 9.48 -8.41
N GLY A 54 -4.10 8.86 -9.29
CA GLY A 54 -2.95 8.02 -8.92
C GLY A 54 -3.33 6.81 -8.05
N ALA A 55 -2.33 5.96 -7.77
CA ALA A 55 -2.51 4.77 -6.94
C ALA A 55 -2.55 5.10 -5.43
N LEU A 56 -1.84 6.15 -4.99
CA LEU A 56 -1.81 6.60 -3.59
C LEU A 56 -2.84 7.71 -3.36
N LEU A 57 -3.84 7.43 -2.53
CA LEU A 57 -4.83 8.42 -2.12
C LEU A 57 -4.60 8.82 -0.66
N VAL A 58 -3.88 9.91 -0.42
CA VAL A 58 -3.78 10.48 0.92
C VAL A 58 -4.98 11.39 1.20
N VAL A 59 -5.70 11.12 2.30
CA VAL A 59 -6.90 11.88 2.67
C VAL A 59 -6.54 13.19 3.37
N ASP A 60 -5.55 13.18 4.27
CA ASP A 60 -5.02 14.39 4.91
C ASP A 60 -3.82 14.93 4.13
N SER A 61 -3.88 16.20 3.74
CA SER A 61 -2.77 16.89 3.07
C SER A 61 -1.45 16.86 3.85
N ILE A 62 -1.47 16.78 5.18
CA ILE A 62 -0.27 16.70 6.02
C ILE A 62 0.51 15.41 5.73
N ASP A 63 -0.20 14.33 5.39
CA ASP A 63 0.39 13.03 5.10
C ASP A 63 0.87 12.91 3.64
N SER A 64 0.64 13.90 2.78
CA SER A 64 0.96 13.84 1.34
C SER A 64 2.46 13.70 1.04
N LEU A 65 3.32 14.32 1.86
CA LEU A 65 4.78 14.16 1.78
C LEU A 65 5.29 13.02 2.67
N ARG A 66 4.44 12.52 3.56
CA ARG A 66 4.80 11.47 4.51
C ARG A 66 4.82 10.11 3.83
N TYR A 67 3.88 9.82 2.94
CA TYR A 67 3.80 8.52 2.28
C TYR A 67 4.20 8.60 0.81
N SER A 68 4.93 7.59 0.35
CA SER A 68 5.27 7.42 -1.07
C SER A 68 5.06 5.98 -1.51
N LEU A 69 4.71 5.81 -2.78
CA LEU A 69 4.61 4.51 -3.45
C LEU A 69 5.73 4.36 -4.47
N GLU A 70 6.28 3.15 -4.55
CA GLU A 70 7.27 2.76 -5.54
C GLU A 70 6.97 1.33 -6.02
N ASP A 71 6.90 1.14 -7.33
CA ASP A 71 6.83 -0.19 -7.93
C ASP A 71 8.22 -0.83 -7.95
N VAL A 72 8.37 -1.95 -7.24
CA VAL A 72 9.64 -2.68 -7.20
C VAL A 72 9.58 -3.83 -8.19
N ALA A 73 10.20 -3.61 -9.35
CA ALA A 73 10.45 -4.68 -10.32
C ALA A 73 11.56 -5.62 -9.80
N THR A 74 11.40 -6.92 -10.02
CA THR A 74 12.45 -7.89 -9.68
C THR A 74 12.97 -8.58 -10.94
N ILE A 75 14.29 -8.77 -11.00
CA ILE A 75 14.98 -9.44 -12.12
C ILE A 75 14.53 -10.90 -12.23
N THR A 76 14.21 -11.51 -11.08
CA THR A 76 13.78 -12.91 -10.95
C THR A 76 12.35 -13.18 -11.42
N GLY A 77 11.64 -12.16 -11.93
CA GLY A 77 10.36 -12.33 -12.62
C GLY A 77 9.25 -11.39 -12.13
N PRO A 78 8.26 -11.07 -12.99
CA PRO A 78 7.17 -10.15 -12.65
C PRO A 78 6.25 -10.66 -11.53
N TRP A 79 6.24 -11.96 -11.23
CA TRP A 79 5.46 -12.57 -10.14
C TRP A 79 6.05 -12.29 -8.75
N LEU A 80 7.32 -11.87 -8.67
CA LEU A 80 7.96 -11.45 -7.43
C LEU A 80 7.95 -9.93 -7.24
N ALA A 81 7.45 -9.18 -8.23
CA ALA A 81 7.28 -7.73 -8.12
C ALA A 81 6.27 -7.40 -7.01
N PHE A 82 6.46 -6.24 -6.40
CA PHE A 82 5.63 -5.77 -5.31
C PHE A 82 5.61 -4.26 -5.27
N ILE A 83 4.62 -3.71 -4.59
CA ILE A 83 4.49 -2.28 -4.36
C ILE A 83 5.08 -1.96 -2.99
N LYS A 84 5.90 -0.92 -2.93
CA LYS A 84 6.54 -0.46 -1.71
C LYS A 84 5.86 0.84 -1.26
N LEU A 85 5.17 0.77 -0.13
CA LEU A 85 4.65 1.94 0.58
C LEU A 85 5.65 2.37 1.64
N THR A 86 6.18 3.58 1.55
CA THR A 86 7.16 4.11 2.51
C THR A 86 6.50 5.16 3.38
N ASP A 87 6.62 5.06 4.71
CA ASP A 87 6.37 6.17 5.65
C ASP A 87 7.69 6.92 5.87
N ASN A 88 7.89 8.01 5.12
CA ASN A 88 9.10 8.83 5.13
C ASN A 88 9.37 9.47 6.50
N LYS A 89 8.33 9.70 7.31
CA LYS A 89 8.49 10.28 8.65
C LYS A 89 9.06 9.27 9.64
N LYS A 90 8.62 8.02 9.55
CA LYS A 90 9.09 6.93 10.44
C LYS A 90 10.27 6.15 9.87
N GLY A 91 10.58 6.33 8.58
CA GLY A 91 11.56 5.53 7.86
C GLY A 91 11.14 4.06 7.71
N LEU A 92 9.83 3.78 7.74
CA LEU A 92 9.28 2.43 7.65
C LEU A 92 8.84 2.10 6.24
N VAL A 93 9.03 0.85 5.85
CA VAL A 93 8.70 0.35 4.53
C VAL A 93 7.74 -0.83 4.62
N TYR A 94 6.63 -0.72 3.91
CA TYR A 94 5.57 -1.71 3.82
C TYR A 94 5.53 -2.32 2.42
N ARG A 95 5.58 -3.65 2.35
CA ARG A 95 5.39 -4.41 1.12
C ARG A 95 3.92 -4.73 0.91
N ILE A 96 3.39 -4.29 -0.22
CA ILE A 96 2.06 -4.61 -0.74
C ILE A 96 2.25 -5.57 -1.93
N GLU A 97 1.47 -6.63 -1.96
CA GLU A 97 1.48 -7.58 -3.09
C GLU A 97 0.92 -6.92 -4.36
N ARG A 98 1.42 -7.32 -5.53
CA ARG A 98 1.06 -6.65 -6.79
C ARG A 98 -0.40 -6.85 -7.20
N ASP A 99 -0.99 -7.98 -6.84
CA ASP A 99 -2.36 -8.34 -7.24
C ASP A 99 -3.41 -7.78 -6.27
N VAL A 100 -3.10 -6.64 -5.66
CA VAL A 100 -3.97 -5.96 -4.69
C VAL A 100 -4.64 -4.76 -5.37
N PRO A 101 -5.96 -4.56 -5.20
CA PRO A 101 -6.66 -3.49 -5.88
C PRO A 101 -6.31 -2.08 -5.39
N GLU A 102 -6.22 -1.15 -6.35
CA GLU A 102 -6.05 0.29 -6.11
C GLU A 102 -7.40 1.01 -6.00
N PRO A 103 -7.45 2.19 -5.34
CA PRO A 103 -6.34 2.94 -4.74
C PRO A 103 -5.93 2.48 -3.32
N PHE A 104 -4.70 2.79 -2.94
CA PHE A 104 -4.17 2.67 -1.58
C PHE A 104 -4.48 3.95 -0.81
N ILE A 105 -5.45 3.89 0.10
CA ILE A 105 -5.97 5.08 0.78
C ILE A 105 -5.32 5.21 2.15
N ILE A 106 -4.80 6.39 2.48
CA ILE A 106 -4.15 6.66 3.77
C ILE A 106 -4.93 7.70 4.56
N LEU A 107 -5.21 7.40 5.82
CA LEU A 107 -5.72 8.34 6.82
C LEU A 107 -5.23 7.92 8.21
N ASP A 108 -4.61 8.85 8.94
CA ASP A 108 -4.23 8.71 10.35
C ASP A 108 -3.46 7.40 10.67
N GLY A 109 -2.46 7.08 9.83
CA GLY A 109 -1.67 5.86 10.00
C GLY A 109 -2.44 4.56 9.75
N ALA A 110 -3.61 4.61 9.13
CA ALA A 110 -4.29 3.45 8.59
C ALA A 110 -4.23 3.44 7.06
N LEU A 111 -4.06 2.25 6.50
CA LEU A 111 -4.12 1.97 5.06
C LEU A 111 -5.44 1.24 4.76
N TYR A 112 -6.20 1.74 3.81
CA TYR A 112 -7.44 1.13 3.34
C TYR A 112 -7.25 0.69 1.89
N ILE A 113 -7.59 -0.56 1.62
CA ILE A 113 -7.45 -1.18 0.31
C ILE A 113 -8.81 -1.75 -0.10
N PRO A 114 -9.35 -1.41 -1.29
CA PRO A 114 -10.59 -1.99 -1.76
C PRO A 114 -10.48 -3.48 -2.08
N ASP A 115 -11.60 -4.20 -2.01
CA ASP A 115 -11.71 -5.63 -2.33
C ASP A 115 -11.73 -5.93 -3.83
N ARG A 116 -11.82 -4.90 -4.67
CA ARG A 116 -11.97 -5.01 -6.13
C ARG A 116 -11.31 -3.87 -6.86
N TYR A 117 -10.98 -4.12 -8.13
CA TYR A 117 -10.39 -3.12 -9.03
C TYR A 117 -11.42 -2.13 -9.55
N ASN A 118 -10.94 -1.01 -10.09
CA ASN A 118 -11.75 -0.02 -10.81
C ASN A 118 -12.90 0.58 -10.00
N ILE A 119 -12.77 0.63 -8.66
CA ILE A 119 -13.80 1.22 -7.80
C ILE A 119 -14.04 2.69 -8.15
N LEU A 120 -13.01 3.42 -8.57
CA LEU A 120 -13.12 4.83 -8.97
C LEU A 120 -13.69 5.03 -10.38
N CYS A 121 -13.83 3.95 -11.15
CA CYS A 121 -14.28 3.98 -12.54
C CYS A 121 -15.73 3.51 -12.71
N SER A 122 -16.38 3.12 -11.62
CA SER A 122 -17.70 2.53 -11.63
C SER A 122 -18.54 3.12 -10.51
N ASP A 123 -19.84 2.88 -10.56
CA ASP A 123 -20.76 3.19 -9.46
C ASP A 123 -20.54 2.26 -8.24
N GLU A 124 -19.43 1.50 -8.19
CA GLU A 124 -19.14 0.49 -7.18
C GLU A 124 -18.40 1.02 -5.95
N ILE A 125 -17.98 2.30 -5.89
CA ILE A 125 -17.32 2.87 -4.69
C ILE A 125 -18.08 2.50 -3.40
N GLN A 126 -19.41 2.61 -3.44
CA GLN A 126 -20.29 2.36 -2.30
C GLN A 126 -20.57 0.87 -2.03
N ARG A 127 -20.35 0.02 -3.04
CA ARG A 127 -20.59 -1.43 -2.98
C ARG A 127 -19.32 -2.20 -2.64
N ALA A 128 -18.16 -1.60 -2.85
CA ALA A 128 -16.87 -2.16 -2.49
C ALA A 128 -16.75 -2.34 -0.98
N LYS A 129 -16.01 -3.38 -0.60
CA LYS A 129 -15.50 -3.55 0.76
C LYS A 129 -14.07 -3.06 0.80
N TYR A 130 -13.59 -2.78 2.01
CA TYR A 130 -12.28 -2.23 2.24
C TYR A 130 -11.61 -2.98 3.38
N VAL A 131 -10.38 -3.41 3.17
CA VAL A 131 -9.55 -3.94 4.24
C VAL A 131 -8.74 -2.78 4.83
N ARG A 132 -9.00 -2.46 6.09
CA ARG A 132 -8.23 -1.50 6.87
C ARG A 132 -7.07 -2.22 7.55
N TYR A 133 -5.85 -1.82 7.25
CA TYR A 133 -4.62 -2.23 7.93
C TYR A 133 -4.13 -1.11 8.84
N GLN A 134 -3.74 -1.46 10.07
CA GLN A 134 -3.09 -0.52 10.99
C GLN A 134 -1.59 -0.46 10.69
N LEU A 135 -1.10 0.68 10.18
CA LEU A 135 0.33 0.91 10.02
C LEU A 135 0.96 1.19 11.39
N ARG A 136 2.24 0.84 11.53
CA ARG A 136 3.00 1.01 12.77
C ARG A 136 3.60 2.40 12.88
#